data_AF-A0A7Y6AFT0-F1
#
_entry.id   AF-A0A7Y6AFT0-F1
#
_cell.length_a   1.000
_cell.length_b   1.000
_cell.length_c   1.000
_cell.angle_alpha   90.00
_cell.angle_beta   90.00
_cell.angle_gamma   90.00
#
_symmetry.space_group_name_H-M   'P 1'
#
loop_
_entity.id
_entity.type
_entity.pdbx_description
1 polymer ?
#
loop_
_entity_poly.entity_id
_entity_poly.type
_entity_poly.pdbx_seq_one_letter_code
_entity_poly.pdbx_strand_id
1 'polypeptide(L)'
;WAVLLGVGQGAAVALALTMIVMRSPDSHAAAQLSGMAQAVGYVLAAFGPLAAGAFEDATGGWTVPLCVMLGLVAVGTICGWGAARARQVRVTRRIA
;
A
#
# COMPACT_ATOMS: atom_id res chain seq x y z
N TRP A 1 1.28 11.36 -18.90
CA TRP A 1 1.74 10.36 -17.92
C TRP A 1 1.38 10.76 -16.49
N ALA A 2 1.66 12.00 -16.04
CA ALA A 2 1.35 12.46 -14.68
C ALA A 2 -0.13 12.33 -14.29
N VAL A 3 -1.07 12.62 -15.19
CA VAL A 3 -2.52 12.42 -14.94
C VAL A 3 -2.85 10.96 -14.64
N LEU A 4 -2.29 10.01 -15.40
CA LEU A 4 -2.52 8.58 -15.19
C LEU A 4 -1.96 8.12 -13.83
N LEU A 5 -0.76 8.60 -13.46
CA LEU A 5 -0.19 8.31 -12.15
C LEU A 5 -1.02 8.92 -11.02
N GLY A 6 -1.47 10.17 -11.19
CA GLY A 6 -2.31 10.86 -10.21
C GLY A 6 -3.64 10.16 -9.99
N VAL A 7 -4.33 9.78 -11.07
CA VAL A 7 -5.59 9.02 -11.00
C VAL A 7 -5.35 7.65 -10.36
N GLY A 8 -4.30 6.94 -10.77
CA GLY A 8 -3.96 5.62 -10.23
C GLY A 8 -3.68 5.67 -8.72
N GLN A 9 -2.83 6.58 -8.27
CA GLN A 9 -2.52 6.72 -6.84
C GLN A 9 -3.71 7.23 -6.04
N GLY A 10 -4.45 8.22 -6.54
CA GLY A 10 -5.64 8.74 -5.87
C GLY A 10 -6.72 7.67 -5.70
N ALA A 11 -7.02 6.92 -6.77
CA ALA A 11 -7.97 5.83 -6.73
C ALA A 11 -7.54 4.70 -5.78
N ALA A 12 -6.24 4.35 -5.77
CA ALA A 12 -5.71 3.33 -4.86
C ALA A 12 -5.86 3.74 -3.39
N VAL A 13 -5.55 4.98 -3.03
CA VAL A 13 -5.72 5.49 -1.66
C VAL A 13 -7.20 5.52 -1.26
N ALA A 14 -8.08 6.02 -2.14
CA ALA A 14 -9.51 6.05 -1.88
C ALA A 14 -10.11 4.64 -1.67
N LEU A 15 -9.74 3.68 -2.53
CA LEU A 15 -10.16 2.29 -2.41
C LEU A 15 -9.63 1.64 -1.12
N ALA A 16 -8.37 1.88 -0.75
CA ALA A 16 -7.78 1.34 0.46
C ALA A 16 -8.51 1.82 1.72
N LEU A 17 -8.76 3.12 1.84
CA LEU A 17 -9.51 3.70 2.96
C LEU A 17 -10.95 3.17 3.00
N THR A 18 -11.61 3.07 1.85
CA THR A 18 -12.97 2.51 1.74
C THR A 18 -13.01 1.05 2.22
N MET A 19 -12.04 0.24 1.83
CA MET A 19 -11.93 -1.16 2.27
C MET A 19 -11.65 -1.28 3.76
N ILE A 20 -10.82 -0.41 4.33
CA ILE A 20 -10.59 -0.35 5.79
C ILE A 20 -11.91 -0.07 6.50
N VAL A 21 -12.65 0.95 6.08
CA VAL A 21 -13.92 1.33 6.70
C VAL A 21 -14.96 0.21 6.59
N MET A 22 -15.12 -0.43 5.42
CA MET A 22 -16.08 -1.53 5.23
C MET A 22 -15.75 -2.78 6.06
N ARG A 23 -14.51 -2.95 6.51
CA ARG A 23 -14.03 -4.14 7.23
C ARG A 23 -13.83 -3.90 8.72
N SER A 24 -13.83 -2.64 9.15
CA SER A 24 -13.74 -2.28 10.56
C SER A 24 -15.13 -2.27 11.21
N PRO A 25 -15.27 -2.79 12.45
CA PRO A 25 -16.55 -2.84 13.16
C PRO A 25 -17.00 -1.47 13.69
N ASP A 26 -16.09 -0.52 13.88
CA ASP A 26 -16.37 0.84 14.34
C ASP A 26 -15.36 1.86 13.78
N SER A 27 -15.67 3.15 13.97
CA SER A 27 -14.87 4.27 13.47
C SER A 27 -13.50 4.40 14.14
N HIS A 28 -13.38 4.00 15.40
CA HIS A 28 -12.11 4.07 16.14
C HIS A 28 -11.13 3.00 15.64
N ALA A 29 -11.61 1.77 15.42
CA ALA A 29 -10.85 0.69 14.81
C ALA A 29 -10.42 1.03 13.38
N ALA A 30 -11.29 1.66 12.58
CA ALA A 30 -10.92 2.15 11.24
C ALA A 30 -9.80 3.19 11.28
N ALA A 31 -9.88 4.16 12.20
CA ALA A 31 -8.86 5.19 12.36
C ALA A 31 -7.51 4.59 12.79
N GLN A 32 -7.50 3.67 13.75
CA GLN A 32 -6.26 2.99 14.17
C GLN A 32 -5.65 2.17 13.02
N LEU A 33 -6.46 1.37 12.31
CA LEU A 33 -5.97 0.53 11.22
C LEU A 33 -5.39 1.38 10.07
N SER A 34 -6.06 2.49 9.73
CA SER A 34 -5.57 3.46 8.75
C SER A 34 -4.25 4.09 9.20
N GLY A 35 -4.17 4.52 10.47
CA GLY A 35 -2.94 5.10 11.03
C GLY A 35 -1.77 4.13 11.01
N MET A 36 -1.99 2.86 11.37
CA MET A 36 -0.95 1.82 11.29
C MET A 36 -0.50 1.59 9.84
N ALA A 37 -1.44 1.46 8.90
CA ALA A 37 -1.12 1.26 7.49
C ALA A 37 -0.30 2.45 6.92
N GLN A 38 -0.69 3.67 7.26
CA GLN A 38 0.04 4.88 6.87
C GLN A 38 1.43 4.95 7.50
N ALA A 39 1.56 4.70 8.80
CA ALA A 39 2.86 4.73 9.48
C ALA A 39 3.84 3.74 8.84
N VAL A 40 3.41 2.48 8.63
CA VAL A 40 4.23 1.47 7.95
C VAL A 40 4.56 1.89 6.52
N GLY A 41 3.56 2.39 5.78
CA GLY A 41 3.73 2.84 4.40
C GLY A 41 4.72 3.99 4.27
N TYR A 42 4.67 4.98 5.16
CA TYR A 42 5.59 6.11 5.16
C TYR A 42 7.01 5.72 5.57
N VAL A 43 7.16 4.83 6.55
CA VAL A 43 8.47 4.26 6.90
C VAL A 43 9.08 3.56 5.69
N LEU A 44 8.29 2.73 4.98
CA LEU A 44 8.74 2.06 3.76
C LEU A 44 9.06 3.05 2.63
N ALA A 45 8.23 4.08 2.45
CA ALA A 45 8.43 5.12 1.44
C ALA A 45 9.71 5.93 1.67
N ALA A 46 10.10 6.17 2.93
CA ALA A 46 11.33 6.89 3.26
C ALA A 46 12.59 6.17 2.77
N PHE A 47 12.58 4.84 2.69
CA PHE A 47 13.69 4.06 2.13
C PHE A 47 13.74 4.07 0.60
N GLY A 48 12.64 4.42 -0.07
CA GLY A 48 12.52 4.38 -1.53
C GLY A 48 13.57 5.22 -2.26
N PRO A 49 13.71 6.53 -1.96
CA PRO A 49 14.71 7.38 -2.59
C PRO A 49 16.15 6.93 -2.33
N LEU A 50 16.45 6.48 -1.11
CA LEU A 50 17.79 5.99 -0.74
C LEU A 50 18.16 4.76 -1.57
N ALA A 51 17.24 3.79 -1.67
CA ALA A 51 17.45 2.58 -2.47
C ALA A 51 17.57 2.91 -3.96
N ALA A 52 16.72 3.79 -4.48
CA ALA A 52 16.76 4.21 -5.88
C ALA A 52 18.10 4.88 -6.25
N GLY A 53 18.60 5.78 -5.40
CA GLY A 53 19.91 6.41 -5.58
C GLY A 53 21.06 5.40 -5.52
N ALA A 54 21.05 4.49 -4.53
CA ALA A 54 22.08 3.46 -4.42
C ALA A 54 22.11 2.51 -5.65
N PHE A 55 20.95 2.17 -6.22
CA PHE A 55 20.88 1.38 -7.44
C PHE A 55 21.37 2.15 -8.67
N GLU A 56 21.06 3.44 -8.76
CA GLU A 56 21.55 4.28 -9.85
C GLU A 56 23.07 4.44 -9.78
N ASP A 57 23.63 4.78 -8.62
CA ASP A 57 25.08 4.90 -8.40
C ASP A 57 25.82 3.60 -8.76
N ALA A 58 25.24 2.44 -8.43
CA ALA A 58 25.85 1.15 -8.71
C ALA A 58 25.75 0.70 -10.17
N THR A 59 24.69 1.08 -10.89
CA THR A 59 24.43 0.62 -12.27
C THR A 59 24.66 1.68 -13.34
N GLY A 60 24.90 2.93 -12.95
CA GLY A 60 25.09 4.07 -13.84
C GLY A 60 23.83 4.47 -14.60
N GLY A 61 22.65 4.06 -14.14
CA GLY A 61 21.39 4.36 -14.84
C GLY A 61 20.12 4.03 -14.07
N TRP A 62 18.99 4.48 -14.62
CA TRP A 62 17.67 4.45 -13.97
C TRP A 62 16.86 3.18 -14.24
N THR A 63 17.33 2.31 -15.13
CA THR A 63 16.60 1.10 -15.54
C THR A 63 16.36 0.16 -14.36
N VAL A 64 17.38 -0.08 -13.52
CA VAL A 64 17.25 -0.97 -12.36
C VAL A 64 16.29 -0.42 -11.30
N PRO A 65 16.42 0.85 -10.85
CA PRO A 65 15.42 1.47 -9.96
C PRO A 65 13.99 1.37 -10.48
N LEU A 66 13.77 1.62 -11.78
CA LEU A 66 12.45 1.55 -12.40
C LEU A 66 11.90 0.13 -12.43
N CYS A 67 12.72 -0.87 -12.76
CA CYS A 67 12.33 -2.29 -12.71
C CYS A 67 11.97 -2.72 -11.28
N VAL A 68 12.71 -2.26 -10.28
CA VAL A 68 12.41 -2.54 -8.87
C VAL A 68 11.07 -1.90 -8.46
N MET A 69 10.80 -0.65 -8.85
CA MET A 69 9.52 0.01 -8.60
C MET A 69 8.35 -0.74 -9.26
N LEU A 70 8.51 -1.18 -10.51
CA LEU A 70 7.50 -2.00 -11.19
C LEU A 70 7.25 -3.32 -10.46
N GLY A 71 8.30 -3.97 -9.97
CA GLY A 71 8.20 -5.17 -9.14
C GLY A 71 7.41 -4.94 -7.86
N LEU A 72 7.70 -3.84 -7.15
CA LEU A 72 6.96 -3.45 -5.92
C LEU A 72 5.48 -3.18 -6.20
N VAL A 73 5.16 -2.50 -7.31
CA VAL A 73 3.75 -2.29 -7.73
C VAL A 73 3.07 -3.63 -8.03
N ALA A 74 3.75 -4.57 -8.69
CA ALA A 74 3.19 -5.90 -8.96
C ALA A 74 2.91 -6.68 -7.66
N VAL A 75 3.86 -6.70 -6.72
CA VAL A 75 3.67 -7.33 -5.40
C VAL A 75 2.49 -6.68 -4.66
N GLY A 76 2.45 -5.34 -4.60
CA GLY A 76 1.34 -4.60 -3.98
C GLY A 76 -0.01 -4.92 -4.62
N THR A 77 -0.05 -5.08 -5.95
CA THR A 77 -1.25 -5.47 -6.69
C THR A 77 -1.71 -6.87 -6.32
N ILE A 78 -0.79 -7.84 -6.21
CA ILE A 78 -1.12 -9.22 -5.81
C ILE A 78 -1.67 -9.25 -4.37
N CYS A 79 -1.01 -8.55 -3.44
CA CYS A 79 -1.48 -8.42 -2.06
C CYS A 79 -2.85 -7.75 -2.00
N GLY A 80 -3.04 -6.64 -2.74
CA GLY A 80 -4.30 -5.92 -2.83
C GLY A 80 -5.41 -6.78 -3.44
N TRP A 81 -5.12 -7.58 -4.45
CA TRP A 81 -6.10 -8.48 -5.06
C TRP A 81 -6.51 -9.62 -4.12
N GLY A 82 -5.56 -10.17 -3.36
CA GLY A 82 -5.85 -11.11 -2.28
C GLY A 82 -6.73 -10.48 -1.19
N ALA A 83 -6.40 -9.25 -0.79
CA ALA A 83 -7.18 -8.48 0.17
C ALA A 83 -8.56 -8.09 -0.37
N ALA A 84 -8.75 -7.89 -1.68
CA ALA A 84 -10.02 -7.50 -2.30
C ALA A 84 -11.05 -8.65 -2.34
N ARG A 85 -10.63 -9.91 -2.13
CA ARG A 85 -11.57 -11.04 -2.06
C ARG A 85 -12.57 -10.82 -0.93
N ALA A 86 -13.83 -11.19 -1.17
CA ALA A 86 -14.94 -11.04 -0.23
C ALA A 86 -14.79 -11.98 0.99
N ARG A 87 -13.84 -11.68 1.88
CA ARG A 87 -13.69 -12.30 3.19
C ARG A 87 -13.80 -11.21 4.25
N GLN A 88 -14.77 -11.35 5.15
CA GLN A 88 -14.85 -10.48 6.32
C GLN A 88 -13.76 -10.86 7.32
N VAL A 89 -13.16 -9.87 7.97
CA VAL A 89 -12.30 -10.11 9.15
C VAL A 89 -13.21 -10.72 10.21
N ARG A 90 -13.07 -12.03 10.45
CA ARG A 90 -13.92 -12.77 11.38
C ARG A 90 -13.53 -12.37 12.80
N VAL A 91 -14.24 -11.42 13.38
CA VAL A 91 -14.13 -11.10 14.81
C VAL A 91 -14.76 -12.27 15.56
N THR A 92 -13.93 -13.18 16.07
CA THR A 92 -14.36 -14.19 17.03
C THR A 92 -14.81 -13.44 18.28
N ARG A 93 -16.12 -13.22 18.44
CA ARG A 93 -16.70 -12.87 19.74
C ARG A 93 -16.34 -14.03 20.68
N ARG A 94 -15.36 -13.83 21.57
CA ARG A 94 -15.30 -14.59 22.82
C ARG A 94 -16.52 -14.15 23.62
N ILE A 95 -17.55 -14.99 23.59
CA ILE A 95 -18.67 -14.91 24.52
C ILE A 95 -18.10 -15.31 25.89
N ALA A 96 -18.38 -14.46 26.88
CA ALA A 96 -18.02 -14.63 28.27
C ALA A 96 -18.62 -15.91 28.88
#